data_AF-A0A945H9U1-F1
#
_entry.id   AF-A0A945H9U1-F1
#
_cell.length_a   1.000
_cell.length_b   1.000
_cell.length_c   1.000
_cell.angle_alpha   90.00
_cell.angle_beta   90.00
_cell.angle_gamma   90.00
#
_symmetry.space_group_name_H-M   'P 1'
#
loop_
_entity.id
_entity.type
_entity.pdbx_description
1 polymer ?
#
loop_
_entity_poly.entity_id
_entity_poly.type
_entity_poly.pdbx_seq_one_letter_code
_entity_poly.pdbx_strand_id
1 'polypeptide(L)' 'MTVNLAYGSGHLPIEVPDDRTTVIEPANIDGLADEQAALLDALQKPIGSRPLLERISPDTKICIAFTDITRATPNDR' A
#
# COMPACT_ATOMS: atom_id res chain seq x y z
N MET A 1 -21.59 21.39 8.54
CA MET A 1 -20.17 21.37 8.14
C MET A 1 -20.07 20.89 6.71
N THR A 2 -19.06 21.37 5.99
CA THR A 2 -18.74 20.91 4.64
C THR A 2 -17.72 19.77 4.69
N VAL A 3 -18.00 18.66 4.00
CA VAL A 3 -17.08 17.52 3.84
C VAL A 3 -16.74 17.34 2.36
N ASN A 4 -15.46 17.14 2.03
CA ASN A 4 -15.02 16.87 0.67
C ASN A 4 -15.06 15.37 0.38
N LEU A 5 -16.13 14.90 -0.27
CA LEU A 5 -16.30 13.49 -0.62
C LEU A 5 -15.55 13.17 -1.92
N ALA A 6 -14.68 12.15 -1.92
CA ALA A 6 -14.04 11.69 -3.15
C ALA A 6 -15.09 11.30 -4.21
N TYR A 7 -15.03 11.93 -5.38
CA TYR A 7 -15.99 11.72 -6.47
C TYR A 7 -15.30 11.87 -7.84
N GLY A 8 -15.22 10.76 -8.59
CA GLY A 8 -14.47 10.71 -9.84
C GLY A 8 -12.96 10.91 -9.59
N SER A 9 -12.37 11.90 -10.25
CA SER A 9 -10.96 12.29 -10.08
C SER A 9 -10.75 13.45 -9.10
N GLY A 10 -11.82 13.92 -8.43
CA GLY A 10 -11.78 15.07 -7.54
C GLY A 10 -12.63 14.85 -6.29
N HIS A 11 -13.19 15.95 -5.79
CA HIS A 11 -14.03 15.93 -4.60
C HIS A 11 -15.33 16.69 -4.83
N LEU A 12 -16.41 16.18 -4.25
CA LEU A 12 -17.70 16.83 -4.18
C LEU A 12 -17.88 17.39 -2.75
N PRO A 13 -17.95 18.73 -2.56
CA PRO A 13 -18.28 19.29 -1.27
C PRO A 13 -19.75 18.99 -0.94
N ILE A 14 -20.00 18.39 0.22
CA ILE A 14 -21.34 18.10 0.73
C ILE A 14 -21.56 18.79 2.07
N GLU A 15 -22.78 19.30 2.29
CA GLU A 15 -23.19 19.85 3.57
C GLU A 15 -23.86 18.78 4.43
N VAL A 16 -23.38 18.61 5.66
CA VAL A 16 -23.92 17.65 6.63
C VAL A 16 -24.20 18.32 7.98
N PRO A 17 -25.20 17.86 8.75
CA PRO A 17 -25.52 18.44 10.06
C PRO A 17 -24.45 18.17 11.10
N ASP A 18 -23.99 19.20 11.81
CA ASP A 18 -22.89 19.09 12.78
C ASP A 18 -23.29 18.32 14.04
N ASP A 19 -24.57 18.35 14.40
CA ASP A 19 -25.13 17.84 15.66
C ASP A 19 -25.25 16.31 15.72
N ARG A 20 -25.16 15.65 14.57
CA ARG A 20 -25.39 14.20 14.45
C ARG A 20 -24.51 13.52 13.40
N THR A 21 -23.49 14.20 12.89
CA THR A 21 -22.53 13.62 11.95
C THR A 21 -21.22 13.30 12.64
N THR A 22 -20.65 12.15 12.32
CA THR A 22 -19.27 11.79 12.68
C THR A 22 -18.51 11.48 11.40
N VAL A 23 -17.38 12.16 11.18
CA VAL A 23 -16.50 11.91 10.04
C VAL A 23 -15.36 11.00 10.52
N ILE A 24 -15.16 9.88 9.82
CA ILE A 24 -14.08 8.92 10.08
C ILE A 24 -13.14 8.95 8.89
N GLU A 25 -11.88 9.31 9.14
CA GLU A 25 -10.85 9.44 8.10
C GLU A 25 -9.70 8.46 8.36
N PRO A 26 -9.03 7.97 7.30
CA PRO A 26 -7.83 7.18 7.47
C PRO A 26 -6.73 8.01 8.13
N ALA A 27 -5.90 7.36 8.93
CA ALA A 27 -4.64 7.96 9.35
C ALA A 27 -3.74 8.09 8.12
N ASN A 28 -3.34 9.32 7.78
CA ASN A 28 -2.35 9.53 6.74
C ASN A 28 -0.97 9.22 7.31
N ILE A 29 -0.28 8.25 6.72
CA ILE A 29 1.05 7.80 7.14
C ILE A 29 2.02 8.20 6.03
N ASP A 30 3.10 8.87 6.40
CA ASP A 30 4.13 9.23 5.44
C ASP A 30 4.71 8.00 4.75
N GLY A 31 4.99 8.16 3.45
CA GLY A 31 5.70 7.13 2.69
C GLY A 31 7.10 6.88 3.24
N LEU A 32 7.68 5.74 2.85
CA LEU A 32 9.06 5.43 3.18
C LEU A 32 10.00 6.43 2.49
N ALA A 33 11.04 6.86 3.20
CA ALA A 33 12.02 7.81 2.65
C ALA A 33 12.80 7.24 1.46
N ASP A 34 13.05 5.92 1.48
CA ASP A 34 13.67 5.16 0.39
C ASP A 34 12.92 3.84 0.22
N GLU A 35 11.98 3.80 -0.73
CA GLU A 35 11.13 2.64 -1.01
C GLU A 35 11.98 1.42 -1.42
N GLN A 36 13.00 1.63 -2.25
CA GLN A 36 13.84 0.55 -2.78
C GLN A 36 14.69 -0.07 -1.68
N ALA A 37 15.37 0.74 -0.87
CA ALA A 37 16.19 0.23 0.22
C ALA A 37 15.34 -0.54 1.24
N ALA A 38 14.16 -0.01 1.59
CA ALA A 38 13.26 -0.68 2.52
C ALA A 38 12.75 -2.03 2.02
N LEU A 39 12.42 -2.14 0.72
CA LEU A 39 12.01 -3.40 0.11
C LEU A 39 13.14 -4.44 0.16
N LEU A 40 14.36 -4.06 -0.21
CA LEU A 40 15.52 -4.95 -0.18
C LEU A 40 15.82 -5.42 1.25
N ASP A 41 15.77 -4.51 2.23
CA ASP A 41 15.96 -4.84 3.64
C ASP A 41 14.92 -5.84 4.14
N ALA A 42 13.65 -5.67 3.75
CA ALA A 42 12.56 -6.58 4.12
C ALA A 42 12.75 -7.98 3.51
N LEU A 43 13.24 -8.09 2.28
CA LEU A 43 13.54 -9.36 1.61
C LEU A 43 14.73 -10.09 2.27
N GLN A 44 15.72 -9.33 2.76
CA GLN A 44 16.89 -9.87 3.46
C GLN A 44 16.60 -10.26 4.91
N LYS A 45 15.59 -9.64 5.56
CA LYS A 45 15.22 -9.88 6.96
C LYS A 45 13.74 -10.28 7.08
N PRO A 46 13.33 -11.42 6.51
CA PRO A 46 11.91 -11.79 6.48
C PRO A 46 11.38 -12.15 7.89
N ILE A 47 10.09 -11.88 8.09
CA ILE A 47 9.40 -12.23 9.34
C ILE A 47 9.08 -13.73 9.34
N GLY A 48 9.54 -14.44 10.37
CA GLY A 48 9.16 -15.83 10.61
C GLY A 48 9.67 -16.85 9.59
N SER A 49 10.67 -16.51 8.77
CA SER A 49 11.28 -17.45 7.81
C SER A 49 12.74 -17.12 7.52
N ARG A 50 13.41 -17.95 6.71
CA ARG A 50 14.74 -17.65 6.16
C ARG A 50 14.61 -16.82 4.88
N PRO A 51 15.62 -15.97 4.55
CA PRO A 51 15.67 -15.23 3.28
C PRO A 51 15.40 -16.11 2.08
N LEU A 52 14.70 -15.58 1.07
CA LEU A 52 14.32 -16.37 -0.12
C LEU A 52 15.55 -16.97 -0.82
N LEU A 53 16.64 -16.22 -0.90
CA LEU A 53 17.89 -16.66 -1.53
C LEU A 53 18.53 -17.87 -0.84
N GLU A 54 18.26 -18.08 0.46
CA GLU A 54 18.72 -19.26 1.19
C GLU A 54 17.82 -20.49 0.98
N ARG A 55 16.68 -20.31 0.31
CA ARG A 55 15.64 -21.35 0.13
C ARG A 55 15.56 -21.89 -1.29
N ILE A 56 16.23 -21.24 -2.24
CA ILE A 56 16.17 -21.59 -3.66
C ILE A 56 17.51 -22.17 -4.14
N SER A 57 17.43 -23.06 -5.12
CA SER A 57 18.56 -23.61 -5.84
C SER A 57 18.54 -23.11 -7.31
N PRO A 58 19.66 -23.23 -8.04
CA PRO A 58 19.71 -22.80 -9.45
C PRO A 58 18.68 -23.46 -10.37
N ASP A 59 18.21 -24.66 -10.03
CA ASP A 59 17.20 -25.43 -10.77
C ASP A 59 15.76 -25.17 -10.30
N THR A 60 15.56 -24.32 -9.29
CA THR A 60 14.23 -23.99 -8.77
C THR A 60 13.41 -23.26 -9.84
N LYS A 61 12.26 -23.83 -10.19
CA LYS A 61 11.25 -23.14 -11.00
C LYS A 61 10.42 -22.22 -10.11
N ILE A 62 10.46 -20.93 -10.39
CA ILE A 62 9.79 -19.91 -9.58
C ILE A 62 8.58 -19.37 -10.35
N CYS A 63 7.44 -19.26 -9.66
CA CYS A 63 6.30 -18.48 -10.12
C CYS A 63 6.17 -17.28 -9.17
N ILE A 64 6.13 -16.07 -9.72
CA ILE A 64 5.93 -14.84 -8.96
C ILE A 64 4.49 -14.39 -9.20
N ALA A 65 3.68 -14.45 -8.15
CA ALA A 65 2.33 -13.87 -8.17
C ALA A 65 2.45 -12.37 -7.87
N PHE A 66 1.88 -11.55 -8.75
CA PHE A 66 1.77 -10.10 -8.57
C PHE A 66 0.31 -9.67 -8.76
N THR A 67 -0.03 -8.50 -8.26
CA THR A 67 -1.39 -7.97 -8.33
C THR A 67 -1.75 -7.52 -9.74
N ASP A 68 -3.04 -7.56 -10.07
CA ASP A 68 -3.53 -7.01 -11.34
C ASP A 68 -3.50 -5.47 -11.37
N ILE A 69 -3.96 -4.89 -12.48
CA ILE A 69 -3.98 -3.44 -12.71
C ILE A 69 -4.93 -2.67 -11.77
N THR A 70 -5.78 -3.37 -11.01
CA THR A 70 -6.74 -2.73 -10.09
C THR A 70 -6.12 -2.39 -8.73
N ARG A 71 -4.85 -2.74 -8.50
CA ARG A 71 -4.13 -2.44 -7.26
C ARG A 71 -3.11 -1.35 -7.50
N ALA A 72 -3.10 -0.35 -6.62
CA ALA A 72 -2.10 0.72 -6.59
C ALA A 72 -0.77 0.24 -5.98
N THR A 73 -0.32 -0.95 -6.36
CA THR A 73 0.97 -1.50 -5.94
C THR A 73 2.06 -0.88 -6.81
N PRO A 74 3.07 -0.21 -6.23
CA PRO A 74 4.13 0.47 -6.99
C PRO A 74 5.13 -0.55 -7.55
N ASN A 75 4.78 -1.24 -8.64
CA ASN A 75 5.61 -2.30 -9.22
C ASN A 75 6.79 -1.77 -10.07
N ASP A 76 6.78 -0.48 -10.42
CA ASP A 76 7.69 0.16 -11.37
C ASP A 76 8.79 1.02 -10.74
N ARG A 77 8.81 1.12 -9.40
CA ARG A 77 9.74 1.98 -8.64
C ARG A 77 10.29 1.26 -7.42
#